data_AF-A0AAE1ZKN2-F1
#
_entry.id   AF-A0AAE1ZKN2-F1
#
_cell.length_a   1.000
_cell.length_b   1.000
_cell.length_c   1.000
_cell.angle_alpha   90.00
_cell.angle_beta   90.00
_cell.angle_gamma   90.00
#
_symmetry.space_group_name_H-M   'P 1'
#
loop_
_entity.id
_entity.type
_entity.pdbx_description
1 polymer ?
#
loop_
_entity_poly.entity_id
_entity_poly.type
_entity_poly.pdbx_seq_one_letter_code
_entity_poly.pdbx_strand_id
1 'polypeptide(L)'
;MAKSSAKPRTNLSEEELYEIEKQEFETGPLSVLTNAVKNNTQVLINCRNNKKLLARVKAFDRHCNMVLENVKEMWTEVPRPGKGKKKSKPVNKDRFISKLFLRGDSVILVLRNPLATAAAPPRP
;
A
#
# COMPACT_ATOMS: atom_id res chain seq x y z
N MET A 1 -23.76 9.63 -5.89
CA MET A 1 -24.49 8.82 -6.88
C MET A 1 -23.53 8.53 -8.03
N ALA A 2 -23.06 7.29 -8.16
CA ALA A 2 -22.13 6.92 -9.22
C ALA A 2 -22.90 6.86 -10.56
N LYS A 3 -22.54 7.70 -11.52
CA LYS A 3 -22.97 7.52 -12.91
C LYS A 3 -22.22 6.31 -13.44
N SER A 4 -22.88 5.15 -13.45
CA SER A 4 -22.42 3.99 -14.19
C SER A 4 -22.36 4.38 -15.66
N SER A 5 -21.16 4.48 -16.22
CA SER A 5 -20.98 4.52 -17.67
C SER A 5 -21.73 3.32 -18.25
N ALA A 6 -22.78 3.59 -19.04
CA ALA A 6 -23.69 2.58 -19.56
C ALA A 6 -23.05 1.69 -20.65
N LYS A 7 -21.78 1.94 -21.01
CA LYS A 7 -21.04 1.17 -22.02
C LYS A 7 -20.12 0.15 -21.35
N PRO A 8 -20.10 -1.11 -21.79
CA PRO A 8 -19.15 -2.10 -21.30
C PRO A 8 -17.72 -1.68 -21.67
N ARG A 9 -16.76 -1.94 -20.77
CA ARG A 9 -15.33 -1.58 -20.90
C ARG A 9 -14.69 -2.00 -22.23
N THR A 10 -15.21 -3.04 -22.87
CA THR A 10 -14.76 -3.56 -24.17
C THR A 10 -15.05 -2.63 -25.34
N ASN A 11 -16.00 -1.70 -25.20
CA ASN A 11 -16.51 -0.86 -26.28
C ASN A 11 -16.10 0.62 -26.12
N LEU A 12 -15.19 0.93 -25.20
CA LEU A 12 -14.65 2.28 -25.01
C LEU A 12 -13.35 2.45 -25.78
N SER A 13 -13.11 3.69 -26.21
CA SER A 13 -11.82 4.09 -26.75
C SER A 13 -10.73 4.10 -25.67
N GLU A 14 -9.46 4.04 -26.07
CA GLU A 14 -8.32 4.05 -25.14
C GLU A 14 -8.28 5.33 -24.29
N GLU A 15 -8.67 6.47 -24.86
CA GLU A 15 -8.73 7.75 -24.16
C GLU A 15 -9.81 7.75 -23.08
N GLU A 16 -11.02 7.27 -23.40
CA GLU A 16 -12.10 7.16 -22.42
C GLU A 16 -11.76 6.18 -21.30
N LEU A 17 -11.07 5.07 -21.60
CA LEU A 17 -10.61 4.10 -20.60
C LEU A 17 -9.61 4.74 -19.62
N TYR A 18 -8.68 5.55 -20.13
CA TYR A 18 -7.71 6.26 -19.30
C TYR A 18 -8.37 7.31 -18.40
N GLU A 19 -9.35 8.05 -18.92
CA GLU A 19 -10.09 9.04 -18.12
C GLU A 19 -10.91 8.38 -17.00
N ILE A 20 -11.58 7.25 -17.30
CA ILE A 20 -12.31 6.48 -16.29
C ILE A 20 -11.35 5.97 -15.22
N GLU A 21 -10.21 5.39 -15.60
CA GLU A 21 -9.22 4.88 -14.65
C GLU A 21 -8.68 6.01 -13.76
N LYS A 22 -8.38 7.17 -14.34
CA LYS A 22 -7.96 8.36 -13.58
C LYS A 22 -9.03 8.82 -12.59
N GLN A 23 -10.30 8.88 -13.01
CA GLN A 23 -11.41 9.24 -12.13
C GLN A 23 -11.60 8.22 -10.99
N GLU A 24 -11.45 6.93 -11.28
CA GLU A 24 -11.50 5.85 -10.29
C GLU A 24 -10.34 5.96 -9.28
N PHE A 25 -9.15 6.36 -9.71
CA PHE A 25 -8.03 6.62 -8.80
C PHE A 25 -8.19 7.86 -7.93
N GLU A 26 -8.93 8.87 -8.37
CA GLU A 26 -9.14 10.11 -7.61
C GLU A 26 -10.31 10.01 -6.63
N THR A 27 -11.41 9.36 -7.02
CA THR A 27 -12.66 9.32 -6.27
C THR A 27 -12.95 7.98 -5.61
N GLY A 28 -12.25 6.92 -6.03
CA GLY A 28 -12.47 5.55 -5.55
C GLY A 28 -11.64 5.18 -4.32
N PRO A 29 -11.65 3.89 -3.94
CA PRO A 29 -10.92 3.38 -2.76
C PRO A 29 -9.40 3.55 -2.89
N LEU A 30 -8.86 3.56 -4.12
CA LEU A 30 -7.43 3.77 -4.37
C LEU A 30 -6.99 5.25 -4.21
N SER A 31 -7.94 6.17 -4.01
CA SER A 31 -7.63 7.59 -3.69
C SER A 31 -6.76 7.74 -2.45
N VAL A 32 -6.79 6.78 -1.52
CA VAL A 32 -5.89 6.73 -0.36
C VAL A 32 -4.42 6.66 -0.81
N LEU A 33 -4.12 5.85 -1.83
CA LEU A 33 -2.78 5.72 -2.40
C LEU A 33 -2.41 6.95 -3.24
N THR A 34 -3.35 7.48 -4.03
CA THR A 34 -3.18 8.73 -4.78
C THR A 34 -2.75 9.87 -3.84
N ASN A 35 -3.45 10.02 -2.72
CA ASN A 35 -3.13 11.00 -1.70
C ASN A 35 -1.81 10.71 -0.99
N ALA A 36 -1.45 9.44 -0.81
CA ALA A 36 -0.20 9.05 -0.18
C ALA A 36 1.01 9.41 -1.05
N VAL A 37 0.91 9.22 -2.38
CA VAL A 37 1.94 9.60 -3.35
C VAL A 37 2.06 11.12 -3.42
N LYS A 38 0.95 11.84 -3.63
CA LYS A 38 0.93 13.32 -3.75
C LYS A 38 1.55 14.01 -2.54
N ASN A 39 1.19 13.57 -1.34
CA ASN A 39 1.67 14.16 -0.09
C ASN A 39 2.98 13.53 0.42
N ASN A 40 3.54 12.56 -0.33
CA ASN A 40 4.70 11.77 0.06
C ASN A 40 4.57 11.21 1.49
N THR A 41 3.37 10.78 1.90
CA THR A 41 3.12 10.34 3.29
C THR A 41 3.49 8.87 3.50
N GLN A 42 3.77 8.50 4.75
CA GLN A 42 4.02 7.12 5.10
C GLN A 42 2.73 6.30 5.11
N VAL A 43 2.84 5.07 4.62
CA VAL A 43 1.78 4.06 4.64
C VAL A 43 2.29 2.81 5.35
N LEU A 44 1.37 2.14 6.05
CA LEU A 44 1.57 0.81 6.59
C LEU A 44 0.83 -0.19 5.70
N ILE A 45 1.56 -1.16 5.16
CA ILE A 45 1.04 -2.21 4.28
C ILE A 45 1.17 -3.53 5.02
N ASN A 46 0.07 -4.28 5.12
CA ASN A 46 0.07 -5.63 5.65
C ASN A 46 0.08 -6.64 4.50
N CYS A 47 1.09 -7.51 4.47
CA CYS A 47 1.30 -8.48 3.40
C CYS A 47 0.77 -9.87 3.77
N ARG A 48 0.47 -10.68 2.76
CA ARG A 48 -0.06 -12.05 2.90
C ARG A 48 0.86 -13.02 3.65
N ASN A 49 2.17 -12.77 3.62
CA ASN A 49 3.17 -13.53 4.37
C ASN A 49 3.27 -13.10 5.85
N ASN A 50 2.29 -12.34 6.36
CA ASN A 50 2.23 -11.80 7.72
C ASN A 50 3.40 -10.86 8.08
N LYS A 51 4.07 -10.31 7.05
CA LYS A 51 5.02 -9.22 7.22
C LYS A 51 4.32 -7.87 7.04
N LYS A 52 4.82 -6.85 7.74
CA LYS A 52 4.32 -5.48 7.64
C LYS A 52 5.39 -4.59 7.03
N LEU A 53 5.00 -3.74 6.08
CA LEU A 53 5.88 -2.78 5.45
C LEU A 53 5.45 -1.37 5.87
N LEU A 54 6.35 -0.62 6.49
CA LEU A 54 6.19 0.82 6.65
C LEU A 54 7.01 1.50 5.56
N ALA A 55 6.37 2.22 4.64
CA ALA A 55 7.01 2.72 3.44
C ALA A 55 6.41 4.04 2.96
N ARG A 56 7.05 4.69 1.98
CA ARG A 56 6.45 5.75 1.18
C ARG A 56 6.20 5.23 -0.24
N VAL A 57 5.00 5.45 -0.76
CA VAL A 57 4.63 5.04 -2.12
C VAL A 57 5.10 6.10 -3.09
N LYS A 58 5.82 5.69 -4.15
CA LYS A 58 6.22 6.57 -5.26
C LYS A 58 5.33 6.41 -6.48
N ALA A 59 4.91 5.19 -6.76
CA ALA A 59 3.97 4.89 -7.83
C ALA A 59 3.12 3.68 -7.44
N PHE A 60 1.93 3.58 -7.99
CA PHE A 60 1.06 2.42 -7.88
C PHE A 60 0.27 2.23 -9.17
N ASP A 61 -0.36 1.07 -9.33
CA ASP A 61 -1.25 0.78 -10.46
C ASP A 61 -2.61 0.24 -10.02
N ARG A 62 -3.49 -0.07 -10.98
CA ARG A 62 -4.82 -0.67 -10.75
C ARG A 62 -4.80 -2.03 -10.05
N HIS A 63 -3.71 -2.77 -10.15
CA HIS A 63 -3.55 -4.08 -9.51
C HIS A 63 -3.00 -3.94 -8.09
N CYS A 64 -2.81 -2.70 -7.60
CA CYS A 64 -2.13 -2.40 -6.34
C CYS A 64 -0.66 -2.86 -6.32
N ASN A 65 -0.02 -3.02 -7.49
CA ASN A 65 1.44 -3.07 -7.53
C ASN A 65 1.98 -1.70 -7.11
N MET A 66 3.07 -1.67 -6.35
CA MET A 66 3.60 -0.43 -5.79
C MET A 66 5.11 -0.36 -5.92
N VAL A 67 5.60 0.83 -6.27
CA VAL A 67 7.00 1.21 -6.12
C VAL A 67 7.13 1.93 -4.78
N LEU A 68 7.89 1.35 -3.88
CA LEU A 68 8.06 1.82 -2.51
C LEU A 68 9.50 2.30 -2.29
N GLU A 69 9.64 3.34 -1.47
CA GLU A 69 10.94 3.84 -1.00
C GLU A 69 10.99 3.94 0.52
N ASN A 70 12.22 3.85 1.06
CA ASN A 70 12.50 3.90 2.49
C ASN A 70 11.65 2.87 3.27
N VAL A 71 11.68 1.62 2.79
CA VAL A 71 10.82 0.56 3.31
C VAL A 71 11.46 -0.05 4.54
N LYS A 72 10.69 -0.08 5.63
CA LYS A 72 10.98 -0.86 6.82
C LYS A 72 10.06 -2.07 6.85
N GLU A 73 10.61 -3.24 6.54
CA GLU A 73 9.88 -4.50 6.68
C GLU A 73 10.03 -5.02 8.11
N MET A 74 8.91 -5.40 8.73
CA MET A 74 8.83 -5.87 10.11
C MET A 74 8.09 -7.20 10.16
N TRP A 75 8.64 -8.16 10.90
CA TRP A 75 7.99 -9.45 11.15
C TRP A 75 8.37 -9.98 12.53
N THR A 76 7.58 -10.94 13.00
CA THR A 76 7.84 -11.63 14.27
C THR A 76 8.24 -13.06 13.98
N GLU A 77 9.40 -13.47 14.47
CA GLU A 77 9.81 -14.87 14.47
C GLU A 77 9.49 -15.49 15.83
N VAL A 78 8.90 -16.68 15.81
CA VAL A 78 8.76 -17.53 17.00
C VAL A 78 9.82 -18.62 16.88
N PRO A 79 10.93 -18.56 17.62
CA PRO A 79 11.96 -19.59 17.56
C PRO A 79 11.36 -20.97 17.83
N ARG A 80 11.76 -22.01 17.11
CA ARG A 80 11.32 -23.36 17.47
C ARG A 80 11.82 -23.68 18.88
N PRO A 81 10.95 -24.04 19.84
CA PRO A 81 11.42 -24.40 21.17
C PRO A 81 12.32 -25.64 21.05
N GLY A 82 13.47 -25.61 21.74
CA GLY A 82 14.30 -26.82 21.89
C GLY A 82 13.52 -27.92 22.61
N LYS A 83 13.88 -29.19 22.37
CA LYS A 83 13.26 -30.36 23.02
C LYS A 83 13.14 -30.12 24.53
N GLY A 84 11.91 -30.10 25.06
CA GLY A 84 11.63 -29.97 26.49
C GLY A 84 11.44 -28.54 27.06
N LYS A 85 11.51 -27.47 26.26
CA LYS A 85 11.28 -26.08 26.75
C LYS A 85 9.91 -25.52 26.35
N LYS A 86 9.32 -24.70 27.25
CA LYS A 86 8.10 -23.91 26.99
C LYS A 86 8.27 -23.05 25.72
N LYS A 87 7.15 -22.72 25.05
CA LYS A 87 7.11 -21.87 23.84
C LYS A 87 8.05 -20.67 24.01
N SER A 88 8.93 -20.48 23.03
CA SER A 88 9.88 -19.37 22.98
C SER A 88 9.13 -18.03 22.89
N LYS A 89 9.75 -16.97 23.41
CA LYS A 89 9.18 -15.62 23.29
C LYS A 89 9.24 -15.17 21.82
N PRO A 90 8.17 -14.57 21.27
CA PRO A 90 8.21 -13.98 19.95
C PRO A 90 9.26 -12.87 19.88
N VAL A 91 10.11 -12.89 18.84
CA VAL A 91 11.17 -11.91 18.61
C VAL A 91 10.80 -11.07 17.40
N ASN A 92 10.71 -9.75 17.58
CA ASN A 92 10.46 -8.82 16.49
C ASN A 92 11.77 -8.57 15.74
N LYS A 93 11.73 -8.74 14.42
CA LYS A 93 12.82 -8.41 13.51
C LYS A 93 12.35 -7.34 12.53
N ASP A 94 13.29 -6.51 12.12
CA ASP A 94 13.11 -5.55 11.06
C ASP A 94 14.29 -5.57 10.08
N ARG A 95 14.02 -5.14 8.85
CA ARG A 95 15.05 -4.84 7.84
C ARG A 95 14.68 -3.59 7.08
N PHE A 96 15.71 -2.88 6.62
CA PHE A 96 15.57 -1.69 5.80
C PHE A 96 15.85 -2.00 4.34
N ILE A 97 15.01 -1.50 3.43
CA ILE A 97 15.14 -1.64 1.99
C ILE A 97 14.93 -0.27 1.36
N SER A 98 15.96 0.24 0.68
CA SER A 98 15.96 1.59 0.11
C SER A 98 14.88 1.79 -0.96
N LYS A 99 14.75 0.82 -1.88
CA LYS A 99 13.77 0.80 -2.97
C LYS A 99 13.22 -0.61 -3.11
N LEU A 100 11.90 -0.77 -3.23
CA LEU A 100 11.24 -2.06 -3.33
C LEU A 100 10.08 -1.99 -4.32
N PHE A 101 10.03 -2.93 -5.25
CA PHE A 101 8.83 -3.20 -6.02
C PHE A 101 7.99 -4.25 -5.28
N LEU A 102 6.75 -3.91 -4.97
CA LEU A 102 5.79 -4.80 -4.31
C LEU A 102 4.68 -5.16 -5.29
N ARG A 103 4.43 -6.46 -5.46
CA ARG A 103 3.32 -6.97 -6.26
C ARG A 103 2.01 -6.91 -5.47
N GLY A 104 0.93 -6.48 -6.11
CA GLY A 104 -0.37 -6.23 -5.49
C GLY A 104 -1.06 -7.47 -4.93
N ASP A 105 -0.84 -8.65 -5.50
CA ASP A 105 -1.37 -9.92 -4.98
C ASP A 105 -0.90 -10.24 -3.54
N SER A 106 0.22 -9.62 -3.11
CA SER A 106 0.76 -9.79 -1.77
C SER A 106 0.15 -8.83 -0.75
N VAL A 107 -0.60 -7.82 -1.17
CA VAL A 107 -1.18 -6.78 -0.31
C VAL A 107 -2.54 -7.24 0.21
N ILE A 108 -2.73 -7.13 1.52
CA ILE A 108 -4.04 -7.38 2.16
C ILE A 108 -4.70 -6.07 2.56
N LEU A 109 -3.93 -5.20 3.23
CA LEU A 109 -4.45 -3.97 3.82
C LEU A 109 -3.44 -2.85 3.65
N VAL A 110 -3.92 -1.66 3.30
CA VAL A 110 -3.12 -0.44 3.27
C VAL A 110 -3.75 0.58 4.22
N LEU A 111 -2.93 1.13 5.09
CA LEU A 111 -3.30 2.16 6.06
C LEU A 111 -2.44 3.39 5.84
N ARG A 112 -3.08 4.55 5.68
CA ARG A 112 -2.38 5.84 5.66
C ARG A 112 -2.08 6.29 7.08
N ASN A 113 -0.90 6.87 7.32
CA ASN A 113 -0.57 7.44 8.62
C ASN A 113 -1.43 8.69 8.92
N PRO A 114 -2.28 8.68 9.98
CA PRO A 114 -3.18 9.80 10.31
C PRO A 114 -2.44 11.05 10.83
N LEU A 115 -1.24 10.90 11.39
CA LEU A 115 -0.43 12.03 11.84
C LEU A 115 0.07 12.87 10.66
N ALA A 116 0.24 12.24 9.49
CA ALA A 116 0.66 12.92 8.28
C ALA A 116 -0.47 13.77 7.65
N THR A 117 -1.74 13.51 8.00
CA THR A 117 -2.89 14.33 7.60
C THR A 117 -3.12 15.53 8.53
N ALA A 118 -2.73 15.44 9.80
CA ALA A 118 -2.92 16.52 10.77
C ALA A 118 -1.82 17.59 10.74
N ALA A 119 -0.62 17.26 10.28
CA ALA A 119 0.56 18.11 10.37
C ALA A 119 0.95 18.86 9.09
N ALA A 120 0.11 18.87 8.05
CA ALA A 120 0.41 19.57 6.80
C ALA A 120 -0.28 20.95 6.77
N PRO A 121 0.40 22.07 7.09
CA PRO A 121 0.03 23.34 6.48
C PRO A 121 0.26 23.25 4.96
N PRO A 122 -0.54 23.95 4.13
CA PRO A 122 -0.31 24.01 2.70
C PRO A 122 1.11 24.56 2.47
N ARG A 123 1.98 23.78 1.81
CA ARG A 123 3.24 24.36 1.33
C ARG A 123 2.93 25.29 0.15
N PRO A 124 3.59 26.47 0.08
CA PRO A 124 3.39 27.43 -0.99
C PRO A 124 3.77 26.87 -2.36
#